data_AF-A0A1C5UGR2-F1
#
_entry.id   AF-A0A1C5UGR2-F1
#
_cell.length_a   1.000
_cell.length_b   1.000
_cell.length_c   1.000
_cell.angle_alpha   90.00
_cell.angle_beta   90.00
_cell.angle_gamma   90.00
#
_symmetry.space_group_name_H-M   'P 1'
#
loop_
_entity.id
_entity.type
_entity.pdbx_description
1 polymer ?
#
loop_
_entity_poly.entity_id
_entity_poly.type
_entity_poly.pdbx_seq_one_letter_code
_entity_poly.pdbx_strand_id
1 'polypeptide(L)'
;MEYVRMFEDCGWEYLTEFDGYNYFRKPADKMQQKEEIFCDDISHLDMMNRIFIGRVIPLIVILCGLIWQLYISATDHSERGWLPVFIVLVIIYIITFLQFAVKYFAFRKKVK
;
A
#
# COMPACT_ATOMS: atom_id res chain seq x y z
N MET A 1 14.65 -9.19 26.07
CA MET A 1 14.48 -9.41 24.62
C MET A 1 13.02 -9.13 24.29
N GLU A 2 12.71 -7.99 23.69
CA GLU A 2 11.32 -7.61 23.31
C GLU A 2 10.63 -8.69 22.47
N TYR A 3 11.40 -9.35 21.60
CA TYR A 3 10.99 -10.48 20.78
C TYR A 3 10.43 -11.66 21.61
N VAL A 4 11.03 -12.04 22.73
CA VAL A 4 10.55 -13.18 23.54
C VAL A 4 9.16 -12.91 24.11
N ARG A 5 8.91 -11.68 24.57
CA ARG A 5 7.59 -11.28 25.10
C ARG A 5 6.50 -11.29 24.03
N MET A 6 6.83 -10.88 22.81
CA MET A 6 5.89 -10.94 21.68
C MET A 6 5.41 -12.37 21.40
N PHE A 7 6.29 -13.37 21.52
CA PHE A 7 5.91 -14.78 21.35
C PHE A 7 5.10 -15.30 22.55
N GLU A 8 5.48 -14.92 23.77
CA GLU A 8 4.71 -15.25 24.98
C GLU A 8 3.26 -14.71 24.93
N ASP A 9 3.06 -13.47 24.45
CA ASP A 9 1.74 -12.86 24.30
C ASP A 9 0.86 -13.62 23.27
N CYS A 10 1.47 -14.27 22.27
CA CYS A 10 0.80 -15.15 21.31
C CYS A 10 0.57 -16.58 21.84
N GLY A 11 0.92 -16.85 23.09
CA GLY A 11 0.75 -18.14 23.76
C GLY A 11 1.86 -19.16 23.49
N TRP A 12 3.03 -18.72 23.02
CA TRP A 12 4.20 -19.56 22.86
C TRP A 12 5.05 -19.57 24.14
N GLU A 13 5.45 -20.77 24.57
CA GLU A 13 6.35 -20.99 25.70
C GLU A 13 7.80 -21.05 25.21
N TYR A 14 8.66 -20.23 25.81
CA TYR A 14 10.10 -20.28 25.56
C TYR A 14 10.71 -21.56 26.13
N LEU A 15 11.57 -22.23 25.35
CA LEU A 15 12.24 -23.47 25.74
C LEU A 15 13.70 -23.24 26.10
N THR A 16 14.50 -22.79 25.14
CA THR A 16 15.95 -22.67 25.28
C THR A 16 16.56 -21.88 24.14
N GLU A 17 17.80 -21.43 24.34
CA GLU A 17 18.65 -20.83 23.31
C GLU A 17 19.76 -21.82 22.97
N PHE A 18 19.88 -22.17 21.69
CA PHE A 18 20.92 -23.06 21.20
C PHE A 18 21.43 -22.55 19.85
N ASP A 19 22.75 -22.47 19.69
CA ASP A 19 23.41 -21.99 18.47
C ASP A 19 22.94 -20.61 18.00
N GLY A 20 22.60 -19.72 18.95
CA GLY A 20 22.07 -18.38 18.66
C GLY A 20 20.61 -18.36 18.20
N TYR A 21 19.93 -19.52 18.21
CA TYR A 21 18.50 -19.63 17.94
C TYR A 21 17.70 -19.83 19.22
N ASN A 22 16.58 -19.13 19.33
CA ASN A 22 15.62 -19.26 20.42
C ASN A 22 14.50 -20.23 20.01
N TYR A 23 14.30 -21.27 20.81
CA TYR A 23 13.30 -22.30 20.57
C TYR A 23 12.04 -22.03 21.40
N PHE A 24 10.87 -22.20 20.78
CA PHE A 24 9.56 -21.97 21.40
C PHE A 24 8.63 -23.15 21.10
N ARG A 25 7.65 -23.39 21.97
CA ARG A 25 6.58 -24.38 21.75
C ARG A 25 5.21 -23.79 22.06
N LYS A 26 4.16 -24.35 21.44
CA LYS A 26 2.77 -24.06 21.80
C LYS A 26 2.01 -25.39 21.89
N PRO A 27 1.19 -25.63 22.92
CA PRO A 27 0.48 -26.88 23.06
C PRO A 27 -0.62 -27.00 21.99
N ALA A 28 -0.82 -28.20 21.45
CA ALA A 28 -1.62 -28.46 20.24
C ALA A 28 -3.13 -28.21 20.44
N ASP A 29 -3.60 -28.30 21.68
CA ASP A 29 -4.95 -27.94 22.12
C ASP A 29 -5.24 -26.44 22.00
N LYS A 30 -4.21 -25.60 22.09
CA LYS A 30 -4.28 -24.15 21.93
C LYS A 30 -3.94 -23.68 20.51
N MET A 31 -3.66 -24.59 19.57
CA MET A 31 -3.41 -24.25 18.17
C MET A 31 -4.75 -24.15 17.43
N GLN A 32 -5.08 -22.96 16.91
CA GLN A 32 -6.18 -22.79 15.97
C GLN A 32 -5.78 -23.28 14.57
N GLN A 33 -5.66 -24.60 14.38
CA GLN A 33 -5.66 -25.41 13.14
C GLN A 33 -4.77 -25.01 11.94
N LYS A 34 -4.30 -23.76 11.83
CA LYS A 34 -3.38 -23.18 10.86
C LYS A 34 -2.90 -21.79 11.35
N GLU A 35 -2.21 -21.75 12.49
CA GLU A 35 -1.58 -20.52 12.97
C GLU A 35 -0.22 -20.32 12.27
N GLU A 36 -0.22 -19.62 11.14
CA GLU A 36 1.00 -19.08 10.56
C GLU A 36 1.45 -17.91 11.45
N ILE A 37 2.53 -18.11 12.21
CA ILE A 37 3.11 -17.13 13.16
C ILE A 37 3.58 -15.86 12.43
N PHE A 38 3.65 -15.91 11.09
CA PHE A 38 3.88 -14.76 10.25
C PHE A 38 2.57 -14.03 9.96
N CYS A 39 2.40 -12.92 10.65
CA CYS A 39 1.50 -11.82 10.33
C CYS A 39 1.90 -11.14 8.98
N ASP A 40 2.45 -11.88 8.01
CA ASP A 40 3.04 -11.34 6.78
C ASP A 40 1.94 -10.74 5.92
N ASP A 41 0.78 -11.39 5.79
CA ASP A 41 -0.29 -10.86 4.93
C ASP A 41 -0.88 -9.54 5.45
N ILE A 42 -1.07 -9.41 6.77
CA ILE A 42 -1.63 -8.21 7.39
C ILE A 42 -0.58 -7.08 7.43
N SER A 43 0.67 -7.40 7.77
CA SER A 43 1.76 -6.42 7.78
C SER A 43 2.17 -5.98 6.36
N HIS A 44 2.12 -6.88 5.37
CA HIS A 44 2.30 -6.55 3.96
C HIS A 44 1.19 -5.61 3.48
N LEU A 45 -0.06 -5.88 3.85
CA LEU A 45 -1.17 -4.98 3.52
C LEU A 45 -0.97 -3.58 4.10
N ASP A 46 -0.55 -3.47 5.36
CA ASP A 46 -0.31 -2.17 6.00
C ASP A 46 0.88 -1.43 5.40
N MET A 47 1.99 -2.14 5.14
CA MET A 47 3.15 -1.59 4.43
C MET A 47 2.77 -1.09 3.02
N MET A 48 1.97 -1.86 2.29
CA MET A 48 1.49 -1.48 0.96
C MET A 48 0.52 -0.30 1.01
N ASN A 49 -0.37 -0.26 2.00
CA ASN A 49 -1.29 0.86 2.20
C ASN A 49 -0.52 2.16 2.51
N ARG A 50 0.54 2.08 3.33
CA ARG A 50 1.42 3.21 3.63
C ARG A 50 2.16 3.72 2.38
N ILE A 51 2.70 2.82 1.56
CA ILE A 51 3.35 3.18 0.29
C ILE A 51 2.33 3.76 -0.70
N PHE A 52 1.11 3.22 -0.71
CA PHE A 52 0.03 3.68 -1.57
C PHE A 52 -0.42 5.09 -1.20
N ILE A 53 -0.72 5.34 0.07
CA ILE A 53 -1.05 6.68 0.60
C ILE A 53 0.08 7.66 0.26
N GLY A 54 1.34 7.28 0.50
CA GLY A 54 2.50 8.13 0.25
C GLY A 54 2.76 8.44 -1.24
N ARG A 55 2.32 7.60 -2.18
CA ARG A 55 2.55 7.79 -3.63
C ARG A 55 1.32 8.24 -4.41
N VAL A 56 0.12 7.85 -3.97
CA VAL A 56 -1.15 8.14 -4.67
C VAL A 56 -1.73 9.48 -4.25
N ILE A 57 -1.60 9.90 -2.99
CA ILE A 57 -2.02 11.24 -2.57
C ILE A 57 -1.30 12.34 -3.38
N PRO A 58 0.05 12.31 -3.55
CA PRO A 58 0.73 13.28 -4.41
C PRO A 58 0.22 13.28 -5.84
N LEU A 59 -0.06 12.10 -6.41
CA LEU A 59 -0.59 12.00 -7.77
C LEU A 59 -2.01 12.60 -7.89
N ILE A 60 -2.86 12.46 -6.88
CA ILE A 60 -4.19 13.07 -6.88
C ILE A 60 -4.07 14.60 -6.76
N VAL A 61 -3.15 15.10 -5.93
CA VAL A 61 -2.91 16.54 -5.78
C VAL A 61 -2.46 17.18 -7.10
N ILE A 62 -1.53 16.55 -7.82
CA ILE A 62 -1.07 17.01 -9.14
C ILE A 62 -2.22 17.00 -10.15
N LEU A 63 -3.06 15.95 -10.15
CA LEU A 63 -4.25 15.89 -11.01
C LEU A 63 -5.21 17.04 -10.75
N CYS A 64 -5.51 17.34 -9.48
CA CYS A 64 -6.36 18.47 -9.11
C CYS A 64 -5.77 19.80 -9.59
N GLY A 65 -4.45 19.98 -9.47
CA GLY A 65 -3.75 21.16 -9.99
C GLY A 65 -3.85 21.30 -11.51
N LEU A 66 -3.70 20.20 -12.26
CA LEU A 66 -3.84 20.20 -13.72
C LEU A 66 -5.26 20.51 -14.18
N ILE A 67 -6.28 19.98 -13.49
CA ILE A 67 -7.69 20.27 -13.77
C ILE A 67 -7.99 21.75 -13.52
N TRP A 68 -7.49 22.29 -12.41
CA TRP A 68 -7.61 23.71 -12.09
C TRP A 68 -6.95 24.61 -13.15
N GLN A 69 -5.74 24.25 -13.60
CA GLN A 69 -5.04 24.94 -14.67
C GLN A 69 -5.83 24.92 -16.00
N LEU A 70 -6.45 23.78 -16.32
CA LEU A 70 -7.32 23.63 -17.49
C LEU A 70 -8.58 24.48 -17.40
N TYR A 71 -9.19 24.57 -16.22
CA TYR A 71 -10.38 25.39 -16.00
C TYR A 71 -10.09 26.87 -16.23
N ILE A 72 -8.97 27.39 -15.69
CA ILE A 72 -8.54 28.78 -15.92
C ILE A 72 -8.22 29.00 -17.41
N SER A 73 -7.45 28.10 -18.02
CA SER A 73 -7.08 28.23 -19.45
C SER A 73 -8.28 28.16 -20.39
N ALA A 74 -9.37 27.49 -19.99
CA ALA A 74 -10.59 27.40 -20.77
C ALA A 74 -11.49 28.65 -20.64
N THR A 75 -11.41 29.36 -19.51
CA THR A 75 -12.17 30.59 -19.25
C THR A 75 -11.46 31.84 -19.73
N ASP A 76 -10.12 31.83 -19.78
CA ASP A 76 -9.32 32.93 -20.31
C ASP A 76 -9.10 32.79 -21.82
N HIS A 77 -9.51 33.79 -22.61
CA HIS A 77 -9.39 33.77 -24.08
C HIS A 77 -7.96 34.02 -24.57
N SER A 78 -7.06 34.49 -23.71
CA SER A 78 -5.67 34.83 -24.04
C SER A 78 -4.76 33.60 -24.21
N GLU A 79 -5.05 32.50 -23.52
CA GLU A 79 -4.18 31.30 -23.39
C GLU A 79 -4.56 30.17 -24.37
N ARG A 80 -5.43 30.45 -25.37
CA ARG A 80 -6.07 29.43 -26.22
C ARG A 80 -5.09 28.54 -27.00
N GLY A 81 -3.87 29.01 -27.24
CA GLY A 81 -2.81 28.24 -27.90
C GLY A 81 -2.26 27.06 -27.07
N TRP A 82 -2.36 27.12 -25.74
CA TRP A 82 -1.81 26.09 -24.83
C TRP A 82 -2.81 25.00 -24.46
N LEU A 83 -4.11 25.21 -24.70
CA LEU A 83 -5.17 24.22 -24.48
C LEU A 83 -4.87 22.81 -25.01
N PRO A 84 -4.43 22.61 -26.27
CA PRO A 84 -4.14 21.26 -26.77
C PRO A 84 -3.00 20.57 -26.00
N VAL A 85 -2.01 21.32 -25.52
CA VAL A 85 -0.89 20.78 -24.72
C VAL A 85 -1.42 20.27 -23.37
N PHE A 86 -2.26 21.04 -22.69
CA PHE A 86 -2.86 20.61 -21.43
C PHE A 86 -3.79 19.40 -21.58
N ILE A 87 -4.55 19.34 -22.69
CA ILE A 87 -5.40 18.17 -23.00
C ILE A 87 -4.55 16.91 -23.15
N VAL A 88 -3.44 16.98 -23.91
CA VAL A 88 -2.53 15.84 -24.08
C VAL A 88 -1.91 15.41 -22.75
N LEU A 89 -1.48 16.36 -21.92
CA LEU A 89 -0.94 16.08 -20.59
C LEU A 89 -1.96 15.38 -19.69
N VAL A 90 -3.22 15.80 -19.70
CA VAL A 90 -4.29 15.15 -18.93
C VAL A 90 -4.55 13.74 -19.45
N ILE A 91 -4.56 13.50 -20.77
CA ILE A 91 -4.75 12.16 -21.33
C ILE A 91 -3.63 11.23 -20.86
N ILE A 92 -2.37 11.66 -20.96
CA ILE A 92 -1.21 10.88 -20.46
C ILE A 92 -1.39 10.59 -18.97
N TYR A 93 -1.82 11.59 -18.19
CA TYR A 93 -2.02 11.43 -16.75
C TYR A 93 -3.13 10.42 -16.42
N ILE A 94 -4.26 10.48 -17.12
CA ILE A 94 -5.36 9.51 -16.96
C ILE A 94 -4.87 8.09 -17.27
N ILE A 95 -4.08 7.91 -18.35
CA ILE A 95 -3.52 6.60 -18.70
C ILE A 95 -2.62 6.08 -17.56
N THR A 96 -1.72 6.91 -17.03
CA THR A 96 -0.87 6.49 -15.91
C THR A 96 -1.69 6.12 -14.68
N PHE A 97 -2.70 6.94 -14.34
CA PHE A 97 -3.60 6.68 -13.22
C PHE A 97 -4.38 5.36 -13.38
N LEU A 98 -4.89 5.08 -14.58
CA LEU A 98 -5.58 3.82 -14.89
C LEU A 98 -4.64 2.62 -14.77
N GLN A 99 -3.41 2.70 -15.28
CA GLN A 99 -2.43 1.63 -15.11
C GLN A 99 -2.14 1.34 -13.64
N PHE A 100 -2.01 2.38 -12.81
CA PHE A 100 -1.85 2.23 -11.36
C PHE A 100 -3.10 1.64 -10.69
N ALA A 101 -4.30 2.10 -11.06
CA ALA A 101 -5.56 1.60 -10.52
C ALA A 101 -5.80 0.12 -10.86
N VAL A 102 -5.48 -0.30 -12.10
CA VAL A 102 -5.57 -1.70 -12.52
C VAL A 102 -4.58 -2.57 -11.74
N LYS A 103 -3.32 -2.14 -11.60
CA LYS A 103 -2.33 -2.85 -10.78
C LYS A 103 -2.79 -2.98 -9.33
N TYR A 104 -3.38 -1.92 -8.77
CA TYR A 104 -3.93 -1.92 -7.42
C TYR A 104 -5.10 -2.90 -7.28
N PHE A 105 -6.07 -2.85 -8.20
CA PHE A 105 -7.23 -3.73 -8.14
C PHE A 105 -6.84 -5.21 -8.34
N ALA A 106 -5.91 -5.49 -9.26
CA ALA A 106 -5.37 -6.82 -9.47
C ALA A 106 -4.67 -7.36 -8.21
N PHE A 107 -3.91 -6.52 -7.50
CA PHE A 107 -3.28 -6.90 -6.25
C PHE A 107 -4.31 -7.11 -5.14
N ARG A 108 -5.28 -6.19 -4.98
CA ARG A 108 -6.34 -6.30 -3.96
C ARG A 108 -7.21 -7.54 -4.16
N LYS A 109 -7.35 -8.01 -5.40
CA LYS A 109 -8.06 -9.26 -5.74
C LYS A 109 -7.24 -10.52 -5.42
N LYS A 110 -5.91 -10.44 -5.30
CA LYS A 110 -5.07 -11.56 -4.85
C LYS A 110 -5.08 -11.75 -3.34
N VAL A 111 -5.37 -10.70 -2.60
CA VAL A 111 -5.37 -10.71 -1.12
C VAL A 111 -6.75 -11.07 -0.54
N LYS A 112 -7.78 -11.19 -1.38
CA LYS A 112 -9.15 -11.51 -0.98
C LYS A 112 -9.53 -12.89 -1.48
#